data_AF-A0A444Y4G2-F1
#
_entry.id   AF-A0A444Y4G2-F1
#
_cell.length_a   1.000
_cell.length_b   1.000
_cell.length_c   1.000
_cell.angle_alpha   90.00
_cell.angle_beta   90.00
_cell.angle_gamma   90.00
#
_symmetry.space_group_name_H-M   'P 1'
#
loop_
_entity.id
_entity.type
_entity.pdbx_description
1 polymer ?
#
loop_
_entity_poly.entity_id
_entity_poly.type
_entity_poly.pdbx_seq_one_letter_code
_entity_poly.pdbx_strand_id
1 'polypeptide(L)'
;MIILNTINIPAHIMKLSNCRFLFVRAGIMGWLLINLSVLAESIQDGTLSKSMILFQIFCALYILDYFVHEQYMTSTWNIIAERLGSMLIFGDLVWILFTFSIQGWWLLANEVELTTTTIIANCLVFLIGYMVFRGANKQKHVFKKNPKAPIWGKPPKVIGGKLLASGYW
;
A
#
# COMPACT_ATOMS: atom_id res chain seq x y z
N MET A 1 2.75 -6.14 -17.06
CA MET A 1 3.32 -6.25 -18.41
C MET A 1 2.29 -6.05 -19.54
N ILE A 2 0.99 -6.32 -19.34
CA ILE A 2 -0.01 -6.29 -20.43
C ILE A 2 -0.51 -4.88 -20.82
N ILE A 3 -0.45 -3.90 -19.92
CA ILE A 3 -0.95 -2.52 -20.20
C ILE A 3 0.10 -1.64 -20.91
N LEU A 4 1.38 -2.05 -20.93
CA LEU A 4 2.46 -1.27 -21.55
C LEU A 4 2.62 -1.51 -23.06
N ASN A 5 2.03 -2.57 -23.62
CA ASN A 5 2.18 -2.92 -25.04
C ASN A 5 1.20 -2.19 -25.98
N THR A 6 0.25 -1.42 -25.46
CA THR A 6 -0.77 -0.72 -26.28
C THR A 6 -0.42 0.74 -26.57
N ILE A 7 0.66 1.26 -25.97
CA ILE A 7 1.14 2.62 -26.20
C ILE A 7 2.58 2.47 -26.68
N ASN A 8 2.90 2.99 -27.87
CA ASN A 8 4.25 2.94 -28.45
C ASN A 8 5.20 3.86 -27.65
N ILE A 9 5.57 3.42 -26.44
CA ILE A 9 6.38 4.17 -25.50
C ILE A 9 7.86 3.98 -25.88
N PRO A 10 8.64 5.06 -26.10
CA PRO A 10 10.05 4.96 -26.42
C PRO A 10 10.82 4.09 -25.42
N ALA A 11 11.76 3.27 -25.88
CA ALA A 11 12.50 2.31 -25.05
C ALA A 11 13.18 2.92 -23.81
N HIS A 12 13.57 4.20 -23.87
CA HIS A 12 14.14 4.91 -22.72
C HIS A 12 13.10 5.16 -21.60
N ILE A 13 11.84 5.45 -21.95
CA ILE A 13 10.74 5.66 -21.01
C ILE A 13 10.35 4.33 -20.37
N MET A 14 10.39 3.23 -21.13
CA MET A 14 10.17 1.89 -20.60
C MET A 14 11.25 1.50 -19.56
N LYS A 15 12.52 1.81 -19.83
CA LYS A 15 13.61 1.64 -18.86
C LYS A 15 13.40 2.49 -17.60
N LEU A 16 13.02 3.76 -17.73
CA LEU A 16 12.75 4.65 -16.59
C LEU A 16 11.55 4.21 -15.74
N SER A 17 10.48 3.72 -16.38
CA SER A 17 9.33 3.15 -15.68
C SER A 17 9.71 1.89 -14.90
N ASN A 18 10.59 1.05 -15.45
CA ASN A 18 11.11 -0.12 -14.74
C ASN A 18 11.98 0.28 -13.54
N CYS A 19 12.82 1.32 -13.66
CA CYS A 19 13.61 1.83 -12.55
C CYS A 19 12.74 2.38 -11.40
N ARG A 20 11.72 3.19 -11.71
CA ARG A 20 10.78 3.70 -10.70
C ARG A 20 10.07 2.58 -9.95
N PHE A 21 9.61 1.59 -10.68
CA PHE A 21 8.95 0.43 -10.11
C PHE A 21 9.89 -0.42 -9.23
N LEU A 22 11.16 -0.54 -9.62
CA LEU A 22 12.19 -1.20 -8.82
C LEU A 22 12.42 -0.50 -7.48
N PHE A 23 12.45 0.84 -7.46
CA PHE A 23 12.65 1.59 -6.22
C PHE A 23 11.50 1.41 -5.23
N VAL A 24 10.24 1.50 -5.68
CA VAL A 24 9.09 1.25 -4.80
C VAL A 24 9.11 -0.18 -4.24
N ARG A 25 9.42 -1.17 -5.08
CA ARG A 25 9.60 -2.57 -4.63
C ARG A 25 10.69 -2.69 -3.58
N ALA A 26 11.87 -2.13 -3.85
CA ALA A 26 12.99 -2.14 -2.92
C ALA A 26 12.61 -1.45 -1.60
N GLY A 27 11.85 -0.35 -1.66
CA GLY A 27 11.34 0.38 -0.50
C GLY A 27 10.45 -0.49 0.40
N ILE A 28 9.42 -1.09 -0.20
CA ILE A 28 8.46 -1.94 0.52
C ILE A 28 9.14 -3.22 1.06
N MET A 29 10.04 -3.84 0.28
CA MET A 29 10.82 -4.99 0.75
C MET A 29 11.77 -4.61 1.88
N GLY A 30 12.44 -3.45 1.79
CA GLY A 30 13.31 -2.94 2.84
C GLY A 30 12.55 -2.70 4.14
N TRP A 31 11.35 -2.13 4.05
CA TRP A 31 10.47 -1.97 5.20
C TRP A 31 10.06 -3.30 5.84
N LEU A 32 9.73 -4.32 5.03
CA LEU A 32 9.47 -5.67 5.53
C LEU A 32 10.66 -6.23 6.32
N LEU A 33 11.88 -6.10 5.77
CA LEU A 33 13.09 -6.60 6.41
C LEU A 33 13.37 -5.90 7.74
N ILE A 34 13.16 -4.59 7.82
CA ILE A 34 13.31 -3.83 9.08
C ILE A 34 12.28 -4.32 10.11
N ASN A 35 11.01 -4.48 9.72
CA ASN A 35 9.98 -4.99 10.62
C ASN A 35 10.30 -6.40 11.12
N LEU A 36 10.81 -7.30 10.26
CA LEU A 36 11.25 -8.63 10.66
C LEU A 36 12.46 -8.58 11.60
N SER A 37 13.40 -7.67 11.38
CA SER A 37 14.53 -7.45 12.29
C SER A 37 14.05 -6.98 13.67
N VAL A 38 13.11 -6.04 13.72
CA VAL A 38 12.48 -5.56 14.95
C VAL A 38 11.76 -6.69 15.69
N LEU A 39 11.03 -7.55 14.96
CA LEU A 39 10.38 -8.72 15.56
C LEU A 39 11.41 -9.71 16.12
N ALA A 40 12.48 -9.98 15.37
CA ALA A 40 13.53 -10.89 15.80
C ALA A 40 14.24 -10.39 17.07
N GLU A 41 14.49 -9.09 17.18
CA GLU A 41 15.04 -8.46 18.38
C GLU A 41 14.09 -8.62 19.58
N SER A 42 12.81 -8.30 19.40
CA SER A 42 11.80 -8.44 20.47
C SER A 42 11.65 -9.87 20.98
N ILE A 43 11.86 -10.87 20.12
CA ILE A 43 11.86 -12.29 20.52
C ILE A 43 13.12 -12.63 21.33
N GLN A 44 14.28 -12.14 20.91
CA GLN A 44 15.56 -12.40 21.59
C GLN A 44 15.60 -11.77 22.99
N ASP A 45 15.08 -10.56 23.13
CA ASP A 45 15.02 -9.84 24.41
C ASP A 45 13.88 -10.33 25.33
N GLY A 46 13.01 -11.21 24.83
CA GLY A 46 11.84 -11.69 25.58
C GLY A 46 10.77 -10.62 25.80
N THR A 47 10.84 -9.49 25.09
CA THR A 47 9.93 -8.33 25.19
C THR A 47 8.74 -8.42 24.24
N LEU A 48 8.45 -9.61 23.70
CA LEU A 48 7.40 -9.81 22.70
C LEU A 48 5.99 -9.53 23.28
N SER A 49 5.52 -8.30 23.08
CA SER A 49 4.22 -7.84 23.54
C SER A 49 3.10 -8.09 22.52
N LYS A 50 1.83 -8.11 23.00
CA LYS A 50 0.65 -8.19 22.13
C LYS A 50 0.60 -7.04 21.11
N SER A 51 1.10 -5.87 21.50
CA SER A 51 1.21 -4.66 20.68
C SER A 51 2.17 -4.85 19.51
N MET A 52 3.34 -5.43 19.78
CA MET A 52 4.33 -5.77 18.75
C MET A 52 3.74 -6.76 17.75
N ILE A 53 3.11 -7.83 18.23
CA ILE A 53 2.49 -8.84 17.35
C ILE A 53 1.42 -8.20 16.46
N LEU A 54 0.54 -7.38 17.03
CA LEU A 54 -0.54 -6.73 16.28
C LEU A 54 0.00 -5.79 15.20
N PHE A 55 1.01 -4.97 15.55
CA PHE A 55 1.71 -4.10 14.61
C PHE A 55 2.32 -4.89 13.44
N GLN A 56 3.05 -5.97 13.74
CA GLN A 56 3.69 -6.82 12.74
C GLN A 56 2.68 -7.44 11.78
N ILE A 57 1.54 -7.93 12.30
CA ILE A 57 0.46 -8.48 11.48
C ILE A 57 -0.12 -7.42 10.53
N PHE A 58 -0.43 -6.21 11.02
CA PHE A 58 -0.98 -5.14 10.17
C PHE A 58 -0.01 -4.70 9.08
N CYS A 59 1.28 -4.54 9.41
CA CYS A 59 2.32 -4.23 8.45
C CYS A 59 2.46 -5.34 7.39
N ALA A 60 2.51 -6.61 7.82
CA ALA A 60 2.61 -7.74 6.90
C ALA A 60 1.40 -7.84 5.96
N LEU A 61 0.17 -7.65 6.48
CA LEU A 61 -1.05 -7.65 5.66
C LEU A 61 -1.04 -6.52 4.62
N TYR A 62 -0.60 -5.32 5.01
CA TYR A 62 -0.49 -4.19 4.09
C TYR A 62 0.54 -4.46 2.98
N ILE A 63 1.72 -4.97 3.35
CA ILE A 63 2.80 -5.31 2.40
C ILE A 63 2.34 -6.42 1.45
N LEU A 64 1.63 -7.43 1.96
CA LEU A 64 1.08 -8.50 1.13
C LEU A 64 0.02 -7.95 0.15
N ASP A 65 -0.90 -7.09 0.61
CA ASP A 65 -1.90 -6.47 -0.26
C ASP A 65 -1.24 -5.65 -1.39
N TYR A 66 -0.15 -4.94 -1.06
CA TYR A 66 0.66 -4.24 -2.05
C TYR A 66 1.16 -5.19 -3.14
N PHE A 67 1.79 -6.32 -2.78
CA PHE A 67 2.34 -7.26 -3.76
C PHE A 67 1.26 -7.96 -4.59
N VAL A 68 0.14 -8.36 -3.98
CA VAL A 68 -1.00 -8.95 -4.70
C VAL A 68 -1.56 -7.98 -5.75
N HIS A 69 -1.54 -6.69 -5.45
CA HIS A 69 -2.15 -5.64 -6.26
C HIS A 69 -1.15 -4.72 -6.95
N GLU A 70 0.09 -5.16 -7.04
CA GLU A 70 1.22 -4.38 -7.51
C GLU A 70 1.03 -3.90 -8.95
N GLN A 71 0.32 -4.67 -9.78
CA GLN A 71 -0.04 -4.27 -11.13
C GLN A 71 -0.75 -2.91 -11.19
N TYR A 72 -1.52 -2.53 -10.16
CA TYR A 72 -2.22 -1.25 -10.12
C TYR A 72 -1.26 -0.09 -9.82
N MET A 73 -0.13 -0.35 -9.17
CA MET A 73 0.87 0.66 -8.89
C MET A 73 1.49 1.23 -10.17
N THR A 74 1.59 0.43 -11.23
CA THR A 74 2.07 0.91 -12.55
C THR A 74 1.22 2.04 -13.14
N SER A 75 -0.01 2.19 -12.68
CA SER A 75 -0.93 3.26 -13.09
C SER A 75 -0.92 4.50 -12.19
N THR A 76 -0.01 4.54 -11.21
CA THR A 76 0.10 5.65 -10.26
C THR A 76 0.83 6.83 -10.90
N TRP A 77 0.49 8.04 -10.44
CA TRP A 77 1.06 9.29 -10.93
C TRP A 77 2.60 9.30 -10.90
N ASN A 78 3.20 8.81 -9.81
CA ASN A 78 4.66 8.75 -9.63
C ASN A 78 5.36 7.94 -10.75
N ILE A 79 4.67 6.96 -11.34
CA ILE A 79 5.23 6.12 -12.41
C ILE A 79 4.94 6.70 -13.80
N ILE A 80 3.73 7.22 -14.03
CA ILE A 80 3.28 7.68 -15.35
C ILE A 80 3.78 9.09 -15.67
N ALA A 81 3.63 10.02 -14.73
CA ALA A 81 3.73 11.46 -15.00
C ALA A 81 4.98 12.09 -14.39
N GLU A 82 5.45 11.57 -13.26
CA GLU A 82 6.56 12.18 -12.52
C GLU A 82 7.92 11.74 -13.07
N ARG A 83 8.86 12.69 -13.20
CA ARG A 83 10.22 12.41 -13.64
C ARG A 83 11.01 11.78 -12.49
N LEU A 84 11.81 10.76 -12.79
CA LEU A 84 12.71 10.19 -11.80
C LEU A 84 13.71 11.26 -11.36
N GLY A 85 13.77 11.52 -10.05
CA GLY A 85 14.66 12.49 -9.44
C GLY A 85 14.94 12.12 -7.99
N SER A 86 15.85 12.86 -7.36
CA SER A 86 16.33 12.56 -6.00
C SER A 86 15.21 12.49 -4.97
N MET A 87 14.15 13.29 -5.13
CA MET A 87 12.97 13.25 -4.25
C MET A 87 12.29 11.88 -4.25
N LEU A 88 12.01 11.29 -5.43
CA LEU A 88 11.37 9.98 -5.54
C LEU A 88 12.29 8.87 -5.01
N ILE A 89 13.58 8.92 -5.33
CA ILE A 89 14.55 7.93 -4.85
C ILE A 89 14.66 7.98 -3.33
N PHE A 90 14.75 9.17 -2.74
CA PHE A 90 14.78 9.37 -1.29
C PHE A 90 13.47 8.93 -0.64
N GLY A 91 12.33 9.26 -1.24
CA GLY A 91 11.02 8.83 -0.79
C GLY A 91 10.91 7.30 -0.71
N ASP A 92 11.27 6.61 -1.80
CA ASP A 92 11.13 5.17 -1.88
C ASP A 92 12.16 4.41 -1.03
N LEU A 93 13.42 4.85 -0.99
CA LEU A 93 14.53 4.10 -0.36
C LEU A 93 14.88 4.54 1.06
N VAL A 94 14.49 5.73 1.50
CA VAL A 94 14.82 6.24 2.83
C VAL A 94 13.55 6.51 3.61
N TRP A 95 12.66 7.35 3.07
CA TRP A 95 11.48 7.78 3.79
C TRP A 95 10.59 6.59 4.16
N ILE A 96 10.21 5.73 3.20
CA ILE A 96 9.37 4.55 3.48
C ILE A 96 10.02 3.65 4.54
N LEU A 97 11.29 3.30 4.37
CA LEU A 97 11.98 2.36 5.25
C LEU A 97 12.02 2.85 6.70
N PHE A 98 12.47 4.07 6.93
CA PHE A 98 12.74 4.54 8.27
C PHE A 98 11.48 5.09 8.94
N THR A 99 10.65 5.85 8.21
CA THR A 99 9.48 6.48 8.84
C THR A 99 8.36 5.49 9.13
N PHE A 100 8.15 4.48 8.28
CA PHE A 100 7.08 3.49 8.49
C PHE A 100 7.47 2.43 9.52
N SER A 101 8.75 2.39 9.91
CA SER A 101 9.26 1.49 10.96
C SER A 101 9.27 2.14 12.35
N ILE A 102 9.01 3.46 12.47
CA ILE A 102 9.12 4.20 13.74
C ILE A 102 8.31 3.54 14.85
N GLN A 103 7.11 3.05 14.54
CA GLN A 103 6.24 2.37 15.50
C GLN A 103 6.87 1.09 16.03
N GLY A 104 7.54 0.32 15.17
CA GLY A 104 8.29 -0.88 15.57
C GLY A 104 9.46 -0.55 16.49
N TRP A 105 10.26 0.46 16.13
CA TRP A 105 11.35 0.95 16.99
C TRP A 105 10.85 1.45 18.35
N TRP A 106 9.73 2.18 18.35
CA TRP A 106 9.14 2.69 19.56
C TRP A 106 8.60 1.56 20.46
N LEU A 107 7.98 0.53 19.87
CA LEU A 107 7.51 -0.66 20.60
C LEU A 107 8.64 -1.55 21.15
N LEU A 108 9.85 -1.49 20.59
CA LEU A 108 11.01 -2.15 21.19
C LEU A 108 11.46 -1.46 22.49
N ALA A 109 11.44 -0.13 22.50
CA ALA A 109 11.88 0.66 23.64
C ALA A 109 10.80 0.85 24.72
N ASN A 110 9.53 0.55 24.41
CA ASN A 110 8.40 0.83 25.29
C ASN A 110 7.49 -0.38 25.41
N GLU A 111 7.27 -0.82 26.64
CA GLU A 111 6.25 -1.83 26.94
C GLU A 111 4.86 -1.19 26.88
N VAL A 112 4.07 -1.64 25.91
CA VAL A 112 2.67 -1.23 25.78
C VAL A 112 1.77 -2.41 26.04
N GLU A 113 1.03 -2.33 27.14
CA GLU A 113 -0.03 -3.27 27.44
C GLU A 113 -1.31 -2.89 26.70
N LEU A 114 -1.78 -3.78 25.83
CA LEU A 114 -3.08 -3.63 25.19
C LEU A 114 -4.11 -4.47 25.92
N THR A 115 -5.20 -3.83 26.34
CA THR A 115 -6.41 -4.52 26.75
C THR A 115 -7.04 -5.23 25.55
N THR A 116 -7.79 -6.30 25.81
CA THR A 116 -8.52 -7.03 24.77
C THR A 116 -9.46 -6.12 23.97
N THR A 117 -10.11 -5.17 24.64
CA THR A 117 -10.97 -4.16 24.00
C THR A 117 -10.21 -3.30 23.00
N THR A 118 -9.00 -2.83 23.37
CA THR A 118 -8.17 -2.02 22.48
C THR A 118 -7.69 -2.82 21.27
N ILE A 119 -7.37 -4.11 21.44
CA ILE A 119 -7.00 -5.00 20.33
C ILE A 119 -8.17 -5.14 19.35
N ILE A 120 -9.37 -5.45 19.86
CA ILE A 120 -10.59 -5.59 19.04
C ILE A 120 -10.87 -4.28 18.29
N ALA A 121 -10.79 -3.13 18.96
CA ALA A 121 -11.01 -1.83 18.35
C ALA A 121 -10.02 -1.57 17.20
N ASN A 122 -8.72 -1.84 17.40
CA ASN A 122 -7.70 -1.70 16.35
C ASN A 122 -7.97 -2.61 15.15
N CYS A 123 -8.34 -3.88 15.40
CA CYS A 123 -8.71 -4.81 14.32
C CYS A 123 -9.92 -4.31 13.52
N LEU A 124 -10.95 -3.78 14.19
CA LEU A 124 -12.12 -3.23 13.51
C LEU A 124 -11.76 -2.00 12.66
N VAL A 125 -10.96 -1.09 13.20
CA VAL A 125 -10.48 0.09 12.45
C VAL A 125 -9.68 -0.35 11.23
N PHE A 126 -8.77 -1.31 11.38
CA PHE A 126 -8.00 -1.86 10.27
C PHE A 126 -8.90 -2.49 9.21
N LEU A 127 -9.87 -3.34 9.60
CA LEU A 127 -10.77 -4.01 8.67
C LEU A 127 -11.67 -3.03 7.92
N ILE A 128 -12.24 -2.04 8.62
CA ILE A 128 -13.08 -1.01 8.00
C ILE A 128 -12.23 -0.20 7.01
N GLY A 129 -11.05 0.25 7.42
CA GLY A 129 -10.12 0.97 6.57
C GLY A 129 -9.74 0.15 5.32
N TYR A 130 -9.43 -1.13 5.50
CA TYR A 130 -9.11 -2.06 4.42
C TYR A 130 -10.29 -2.23 3.45
N MET A 131 -11.51 -2.46 3.96
CA MET A 131 -12.71 -2.60 3.12
C MET A 131 -12.99 -1.35 2.30
N VAL A 132 -12.88 -0.16 2.89
CA VAL A 132 -13.07 1.11 2.19
C VAL A 132 -11.97 1.31 1.15
N PHE A 133 -10.70 1.14 1.53
CA PHE A 133 -9.55 1.31 0.65
C PHE A 133 -9.62 0.38 -0.58
N ARG A 134 -9.83 -0.92 -0.35
CA ARG A 134 -9.94 -1.91 -1.43
C ARG A 134 -11.22 -1.75 -2.22
N GLY A 135 -12.33 -1.49 -1.54
CA GLY A 135 -13.64 -1.30 -2.16
C GLY A 135 -13.64 -0.13 -3.13
N ALA A 136 -13.14 1.04 -2.70
CA ALA A 136 -13.05 2.23 -3.53
C ALA A 136 -12.15 2.00 -4.74
N ASN A 137 -10.95 1.44 -4.54
CA ASN A 137 -10.03 1.18 -5.64
C ASN A 137 -10.58 0.15 -6.63
N LYS A 138 -11.19 -0.94 -6.14
CA LYS A 138 -11.85 -1.94 -7.00
C LYS A 138 -12.96 -1.31 -7.83
N GLN A 139 -13.84 -0.48 -7.24
CA GLN A 139 -14.89 0.22 -7.97
C GLN A 139 -14.33 1.13 -9.05
N LYS A 140 -13.29 1.93 -8.73
CA LYS A 140 -12.60 2.79 -9.71
C LYS A 140 -12.05 1.97 -10.88
N HIS A 141 -11.40 0.84 -10.59
CA HIS A 141 -10.81 -0.02 -11.63
C HIS A 141 -11.87 -0.69 -12.50
N VAL A 142 -12.95 -1.20 -11.91
CA VAL A 142 -14.08 -1.79 -12.66
C VAL A 142 -14.74 -0.74 -13.55
N PHE A 143 -15.01 0.46 -13.03
CA PHE A 143 -15.60 1.56 -13.79
C PHE A 143 -14.73 1.97 -15.00
N LYS A 144 -13.41 2.07 -14.81
CA LYS A 144 -12.47 2.36 -15.92
C LYS A 144 -12.48 1.30 -17.02
N LYS A 145 -12.71 0.02 -16.68
CA LYS A 145 -12.77 -1.09 -17.65
C LYS A 145 -14.14 -1.25 -18.30
N ASN A 146 -15.21 -1.09 -17.52
CA ASN A 146 -16.58 -1.19 -17.97
C ASN A 146 -17.43 -0.09 -17.31
N PRO A 147 -17.60 1.07 -17.97
CA PRO A 147 -18.34 2.21 -17.43
C PRO A 147 -19.83 1.95 -17.20
N LYS A 148 -20.40 0.85 -17.72
CA LYS A 148 -21.80 0.46 -17.54
C LYS A 148 -22.01 -0.58 -16.45
N ALA A 149 -20.92 -1.08 -15.84
CA ALA A 149 -21.03 -2.09 -14.79
C ALA A 149 -21.81 -1.55 -13.59
N PRO A 150 -22.79 -2.30 -13.05
CA PRO A 150 -23.58 -1.84 -11.92
C PRO A 150 -22.72 -1.72 -10.66
N ILE A 151 -22.98 -0.67 -9.87
CA ILE A 151 -22.35 -0.42 -8.57
C ILE A 151 -23.41 -0.59 -7.51
N TRP A 152 -23.23 -1.59 -6.64
CA TRP A 152 -24.19 -1.97 -5.60
C TRP A 152 -25.62 -2.15 -6.15
N GLY A 153 -25.73 -2.84 -7.29
CA GLY A 153 -27.01 -3.16 -7.93
C GLY A 153 -27.66 -2.01 -8.71
N LYS A 154 -27.05 -0.83 -8.76
CA LYS A 154 -27.56 0.35 -9.48
C LYS A 154 -26.67 0.73 -10.66
N PRO A 155 -27.20 1.35 -11.72
CA PRO A 155 -26.37 1.90 -12.78
C PRO A 155 -25.47 3.01 -12.21
N PRO A 156 -24.21 3.11 -12.67
CA PRO A 156 -23.26 4.09 -12.15
C PRO A 156 -23.67 5.52 -12.50
N LYS A 157 -23.56 6.44 -11.53
CA LYS A 157 -23.74 7.88 -11.77
C LYS A 157 -22.40 8.48 -12.15
N VAL A 158 -22.38 9.25 -13.23
CA VAL A 158 -21.15 9.78 -13.83
C VAL A 158 -21.30 11.28 -14.11
N ILE A 159 -20.32 12.07 -13.70
CA ILE A 159 -20.22 13.50 -14.03
C ILE A 159 -19.30 13.64 -15.25
N GLY A 160 -19.78 14.36 -16.28
CA GLY A 160 -19.03 14.62 -17.51
C GLY A 160 -18.57 13.36 -18.27
N GLY A 161 -19.24 12.22 -18.05
CA GLY A 161 -18.92 10.94 -18.69
C GLY A 161 -17.60 10.29 -18.27
N LYS A 162 -16.86 10.89 -17.33
CA LYS A 162 -15.51 10.44 -16.93
C LYS A 162 -15.31 10.26 -15.43
N LEU A 163 -16.07 10.99 -14.61
CA LEU A 163 -15.90 10.99 -13.16
C LEU A 163 -17.02 10.19 -12.50
N LEU A 164 -16.65 9.16 -11.74
CA LEU A 164 -17.61 8.35 -10.99
C LEU A 164 -18.10 9.14 -9.77
N ALA A 165 -19.42 9.21 -9.58
CA ALA A 165 -20.09 9.91 -8.47
C ALA A 165 -21.16 9.01 -7.81
N SER A 166 -20.80 7.75 -7.58
CA SER A 166 -21.64 6.75 -6.91
C SER A 166 -20.79 5.64 -6.29
N GLY A 167 -21.29 5.02 -5.22
CA GLY A 167 -20.56 4.00 -4.48
C GLY A 167 -19.67 4.65 -3.42
N TYR A 168 -18.37 4.35 -3.45
CA TYR A 168 -17.36 4.99 -2.61
C TYR A 168 -16.88 6.36 -3.14
N TRP A 169 -17.21 6.71 -4.39
CA TRP A 169 -16.74 7.92 -5.10
C TRP A 169 -17.85 8.94 -5.29
#